data_AF-A0A0B2BX99-F1
#
_entry.id   AF-A0A0B2BX99-F1
#
_cell.length_a   1.000
_cell.length_b   1.000
_cell.length_c   1.000
_cell.angle_alpha   90.00
_cell.angle_beta   90.00
_cell.angle_gamma   90.00
#
_symmetry.space_group_name_H-M   'P 1'
#
loop_
_entity.id
_entity.type
_entity.pdbx_description
1 polymer ?
#
loop_
_entity_poly.entity_id
_entity_poly.type
_entity_poly.pdbx_seq_one_letter_code
_entity_poly.pdbx_strand_id
1 'polypeptide(L)'
;MKPRLADVLIPVPMAAPETRTLRRARVSLIVSAVLLALSLLFFTTVLALFGRGVALALPVGLLVFAAIQGPVWLRAKNKADDYFLLNGKVGR
;
A
#
# COMPACT_ATOMS: atom_id res chain seq x y z
N MET A 1 39.20 2.33 6.53
CA MET A 1 38.06 3.27 6.61
C MET A 1 36.82 2.48 6.98
N LYS A 2 36.16 2.79 8.09
CA LYS A 2 34.96 2.09 8.57
C LYS A 2 33.75 2.76 7.91
N PRO A 3 32.92 2.07 7.11
CA PRO A 3 31.75 2.71 6.53
C PRO A 3 30.86 3.21 7.68
N ARG A 4 30.45 4.49 7.63
CA ARG A 4 29.51 5.00 8.63
C ARG A 4 28.18 4.35 8.30
N LEU A 5 27.41 3.91 9.30
CA LEU A 5 26.06 3.35 9.11
C LEU A 5 25.13 4.29 8.31
N ALA A 6 25.47 5.58 8.24
CA ALA A 6 24.83 6.58 7.39
C ALA A 6 24.99 6.34 5.87
N ASP A 7 26.03 5.63 5.43
CA ASP A 7 26.26 5.29 4.01
C ASP A 7 25.47 4.03 3.58
N VAL A 8 24.94 3.27 4.54
CA VAL A 8 24.17 2.02 4.30
C VAL A 8 22.67 2.30 4.15
N LEU A 9 22.18 3.39 4.73
CA LEU A 9 20.91 3.96 4.33
C LEU A 9 21.17 4.86 3.15
N ILE A 10 21.20 4.31 1.93
CA ILE A 10 20.88 5.10 0.75
C ILE A 10 19.53 5.75 1.10
N PRO A 11 19.44 7.07 1.31
CA PRO A 11 18.14 7.70 1.32
C PRO A 11 17.72 7.55 -0.13
N VAL A 12 17.02 6.46 -0.47
CA VAL A 12 16.31 6.38 -1.73
C VAL A 12 15.45 7.63 -1.66
N PRO A 13 15.74 8.68 -2.44
CA PRO A 13 14.94 9.87 -2.37
C PRO A 13 13.55 9.36 -2.73
N MET A 14 12.62 9.35 -1.77
CA MET A 14 11.23 9.20 -2.15
C MET A 14 11.02 10.35 -3.11
N ALA A 15 10.79 10.01 -4.38
CA ALA A 15 10.79 10.94 -5.48
C ALA A 15 9.61 11.92 -5.41
N ALA A 16 9.01 12.18 -4.25
CA ALA A 16 8.17 13.33 -3.93
C ALA A 16 7.77 13.23 -2.45
N PRO A 17 7.53 14.36 -1.75
CA PRO A 17 6.84 14.35 -0.47
C PRO A 17 5.46 13.67 -0.65
N GLU A 18 5.22 12.57 0.06
CA GLU A 18 3.97 11.83 -0.07
C GLU A 18 2.80 12.69 0.44
N THR A 19 1.86 13.00 -0.46
CA THR A 19 0.67 13.75 -0.09
C THR A 19 -0.16 12.97 0.94
N ARG A 20 -0.92 13.69 1.79
CA ARG A 20 -1.79 13.04 2.79
C ARG A 20 -2.77 12.04 2.16
N THR A 21 -3.21 12.29 0.93
CA THR A 21 -4.10 11.41 0.17
C THR A 21 -3.41 10.13 -0.30
N LEU A 22 -2.20 10.21 -0.85
CA LEU A 22 -1.40 9.04 -1.25
C LEU A 22 -1.04 8.16 -0.03
N ARG A 23 -0.69 8.80 1.08
CA ARG A 23 -0.41 8.08 2.34
C ARG A 23 -1.63 7.32 2.84
N ARG A 24 -2.82 7.95 2.83
CA ARG A 24 -4.07 7.30 3.22
C ARG A 24 -4.38 6.10 2.31
N ALA A 25 -4.25 6.27 1.00
CA ALA A 25 -4.47 5.18 0.05
C ALA A 25 -3.51 4.00 0.26
N ARG A 26 -2.22 4.27 0.53
CA ARG A 26 -1.25 3.22 0.90
C ARG A 26 -1.65 2.51 2.18
N VAL A 27 -2.00 3.26 3.23
CA VAL A 27 -2.42 2.67 4.51
C VAL A 27 -3.67 1.82 4.33
N SER A 28 -4.67 2.28 3.56
CA SER A 28 -5.87 1.50 3.26
C SER A 28 -5.53 0.19 2.55
N LEU A 29 -4.58 0.19 1.61
CA LEU A 29 -4.11 -1.04 0.97
C LEU A 29 -3.44 -1.99 1.95
N ILE A 30 -2.54 -1.48 2.81
CA ILE A 30 -1.88 -2.29 3.84
C ILE A 30 -2.91 -2.89 4.79
N VAL A 31 -3.84 -2.07 5.30
CA VAL A 31 -4.91 -2.52 6.19
C VAL A 31 -5.78 -3.58 5.50
N SER A 32 -6.13 -3.39 4.22
CA SER A 32 -6.91 -4.38 3.47
C SER A 32 -6.18 -5.71 3.32
N ALA A 33 -4.86 -5.69 3.08
CA ALA A 33 -4.05 -6.91 2.99
C ALA A 33 -3.94 -7.63 4.34
N VAL A 34 -3.76 -6.89 5.44
CA VAL A 34 -3.75 -7.44 6.79
C VAL A 34 -5.10 -8.06 7.14
N LEU A 35 -6.20 -7.34 6.88
CA LEU A 35 -7.55 -7.86 7.11
C LEU A 35 -7.84 -9.10 6.26
N LEU A 36 -7.36 -9.13 5.01
CA LEU A 36 -7.51 -10.28 4.13
C LEU A 36 -6.78 -11.49 4.73
N ALA A 37 -5.52 -11.32 5.13
CA ALA A 37 -4.74 -12.37 5.78
C ALA A 37 -5.43 -12.90 7.05
N LEU A 38 -5.93 -12.00 7.91
CA LEU A 38 -6.66 -12.37 9.13
C LEU A 38 -7.97 -13.10 8.81
N SER A 39 -8.72 -12.65 7.79
CA SER A 39 -9.99 -13.29 7.40
C SER A 39 -9.79 -14.73 6.90
N LEU A 40 -8.66 -15.01 6.26
CA LEU A 40 -8.30 -16.35 5.80
C LEU A 40 -7.73 -17.19 6.95
N LEU A 41 -6.88 -16.61 7.80
CA LEU A 41 -6.29 -17.30 8.95
C LEU A 41 -7.35 -17.76 9.96
N PHE A 42 -8.36 -16.93 10.21
CA PHE A 42 -9.46 -17.20 11.14
C PHE A 42 -10.76 -17.58 10.42
N PHE A 43 -10.68 -18.13 9.20
CA PHE A 43 -11.84 -18.39 8.36
C PHE A 43 -12.91 -19.25 9.05
N THR A 44 -12.50 -20.31 9.77
CA THR A 44 -13.41 -21.18 10.50
C THR A 44 -14.11 -20.46 11.65
N THR A 45 -13.40 -19.60 12.37
CA THR A 45 -13.96 -18.76 13.43
C THR A 45 -14.98 -17.76 12.87
N VAL A 46 -14.65 -17.11 11.75
CA VAL A 46 -15.57 -16.18 11.06
C VAL A 46 -16.80 -16.93 10.54
N LEU A 47 -16.61 -18.12 9.98
CA LEU A 47 -17.68 -19.00 9.52
C LEU A 47 -18.62 -19.43 10.65
N ALA A 48 -18.07 -19.77 11.82
CA ALA A 48 -18.85 -20.18 12.98
C ALA A 48 -19.65 -19.03 13.60
N LEU A 49 -19.08 -17.81 13.63
CA LEU A 49 -19.72 -16.64 14.24
C LEU A 49 -20.74 -15.95 13.32
N PHE A 50 -20.41 -15.81 12.03
CA PHE A 50 -21.18 -14.98 11.10
C PHE A 50 -21.83 -15.77 9.96
N GLY A 51 -21.58 -17.08 9.90
CA GLY A 51 -22.11 -17.95 8.85
C GLY A 51 -21.40 -17.83 7.51
N ARG A 52 -21.83 -18.67 6.57
CA ARG A 52 -21.13 -18.91 5.30
C ARG A 52 -21.12 -17.71 4.35
N GLY A 53 -22.20 -16.91 4.38
CA GLY A 53 -22.30 -15.71 3.54
C GLY A 53 -21.21 -14.69 3.87
N VAL A 54 -21.09 -14.32 5.15
CA VAL A 54 -20.11 -13.32 5.60
C VAL A 54 -18.69 -13.84 5.47
N ALA A 55 -18.44 -15.10 5.84
CA ALA A 55 -17.11 -15.71 5.76
C ALA A 55 -16.53 -15.70 4.34
N LEU A 56 -17.36 -15.84 3.31
CA LEU A 56 -16.94 -15.74 1.91
C LEU A 56 -16.92 -14.30 1.40
N ALA A 57 -17.93 -13.49 1.74
CA ALA A 57 -18.04 -12.11 1.26
C ALA A 57 -16.90 -11.22 1.76
N LEU A 58 -16.42 -11.44 2.99
CA LEU A 58 -15.36 -10.63 3.61
C LEU A 58 -14.02 -10.69 2.83
N PRO A 59 -13.38 -11.87 2.63
CA PRO A 59 -12.13 -11.95 1.87
C PRO A 59 -12.33 -11.52 0.42
N VAL A 60 -13.45 -11.87 -0.21
CA VAL A 60 -13.75 -11.46 -1.60
C VAL A 60 -13.85 -9.94 -1.71
N GLY A 61 -14.56 -9.30 -0.81
CA GLY A 61 -14.71 -7.83 -0.79
C GLY A 61 -13.38 -7.11 -0.56
N LEU A 62 -12.55 -7.62 0.35
CA LEU A 62 -11.20 -7.07 0.59
C LEU A 62 -10.30 -7.23 -0.63
N LEU A 63 -10.40 -8.36 -1.33
CA LEU A 63 -9.62 -8.66 -2.53
C LEU A 63 -10.06 -7.76 -3.71
N VAL A 64 -11.37 -7.60 -3.91
CA VAL A 64 -11.93 -6.65 -4.90
C VAL A 64 -11.52 -5.22 -4.59
N PHE A 65 -11.60 -4.80 -3.33
CA PHE A 65 -11.14 -3.48 -2.90
C PHE A 65 -9.66 -3.26 -3.23
N ALA A 66 -8.79 -4.20 -2.86
CA ALA A 66 -7.37 -4.12 -3.15
C ALA A 66 -7.07 -4.10 -4.67
N ALA A 67 -7.81 -4.90 -5.46
CA ALA A 67 -7.67 -4.95 -6.91
C ALA A 67 -8.07 -3.64 -7.61
N ILE A 68 -8.98 -2.86 -7.03
CA ILE A 68 -9.38 -1.54 -7.56
C ILE A 68 -8.46 -0.44 -7.01
N GLN A 69 -8.29 -0.40 -5.69
CA GLN A 69 -7.54 0.65 -5.00
C GLN A 69 -6.03 0.60 -5.32
N GLY A 70 -5.49 -0.60 -5.56
CA GLY A 70 -4.08 -0.85 -5.85
C GLY A 70 -3.61 -0.13 -7.12
N PRO A 71 -4.21 -0.41 -8.30
CA PRO A 71 -3.90 0.27 -9.54
C PRO A 71 -4.10 1.79 -9.48
N VAL A 72 -5.15 2.26 -8.79
CA VAL A 72 -5.41 3.70 -8.60
C VAL A 72 -4.28 4.36 -7.81
N TRP A 73 -3.85 3.74 -6.70
CA TRP A 73 -2.73 4.23 -5.90
C TRP A 73 -1.41 4.19 -6.68
N LEU A 74 -1.13 3.09 -7.40
CA LEU A 74 0.08 2.94 -8.21
C LEU A 74 0.19 4.03 -9.29
N ARG A 75 -0.90 4.29 -10.03
CA ARG A 75 -0.93 5.37 -11.04
C ARG A 75 -0.69 6.74 -10.42
N ALA A 76 -1.35 7.03 -9.29
CA ALA A 76 -1.20 8.30 -8.61
C ALA A 76 0.22 8.49 -8.03
N LYS A 77 0.82 7.40 -7.55
CA LYS A 77 2.21 7.38 -7.08
C LYS A 77 3.19 7.63 -8.23
N ASN A 78 3.09 6.88 -9.32
CA ASN A 78 3.96 7.04 -10.49
C ASN A 78 3.89 8.47 -11.05
N LYS A 79 2.69 9.05 -11.14
CA LYS A 79 2.52 10.45 -11.55
C LYS A 79 3.25 11.43 -10.62
N ALA A 80 3.20 11.22 -9.31
CA ALA A 80 3.91 12.07 -8.36
C ALA A 80 5.43 11.94 -8.50
N ASP A 81 5.93 10.72 -8.69
CA ASP A 81 7.35 10.43 -8.90
C ASP A 81 7.85 11.06 -10.22
N ASP A 82 7.07 10.95 -11.31
CA ASP A 82 7.40 11.56 -12.61
C ASP A 82 7.51 13.08 -12.53
N TYR A 83 6.59 13.76 -11.83
CA TYR A 83 6.65 15.22 -11.67
C TYR A 83 7.92 15.68 -10.97
N PHE A 84 8.37 14.97 -9.95
CA PHE A 84 9.59 15.33 -9.24
C PHE A 84 10.84 15.02 -10.06
N LEU A 85 10.87 13.92 -10.79
CA LEU A 85 11.98 13.59 -11.70
C LEU A 85 12.10 14.62 -12.84
N LEU A 86 10.97 15.13 -13.33
CA LEU A 86 10.92 16.16 -14.38
C LEU A 86 11.24 17.56 -13.82
N ASN A 87 10.69 17.94 -12.66
CA ASN A 87 10.93 19.24 -12.04
C ASN A 87 12.32 19.35 -11.37
N GLY A 88 12.87 18.25 -10.87
CA GLY A 88 14.21 18.17 -10.26
C GLY A 88 15.37 18.16 -11.26
N LYS A 89 15.09 18.08 -12.57
CA LYS A 89 16.09 18.12 -13.65
C LYS A 89 16.29 19.50 -14.30
N VAL A 90 15.58 20.55 -13.85
CA VAL A 90 15.68 21.93 -14.40
C VAL A 90 16.59 22.85 -13.56
N GLY A 91 17.39 22.29 -12.66
CA GLY A 91 18.27 23.03 -11.75
C GLY A 91 19.75 22.66 -11.82
N ARG A 92 20.27 22.29 -13.00
CA ARG A 92 21.71 22.23 -13.27
C ARG A 92 22.04 22.96 -14.55
#